data_AF-A0A518IWW7-F1
#
_entry.id   AF-A0A518IWW7-F1
#
_cell.length_a   1.000
_cell.length_b   1.000
_cell.length_c   1.000
_cell.angle_alpha   90.00
_cell.angle_beta   90.00
_cell.angle_gamma   90.00
#
_symmetry.space_group_name_H-M   'P 1'
#
loop_
_entity.id
_entity.type
_entity.pdbx_description
1 polymer ?
#
loop_
_entity_poly.entity_id
_entity_poly.type
_entity_poly.pdbx_seq_one_letter_code
_entity_poly.pdbx_strand_id
1 'polypeptide(L)'
;MSRRRYAALLLAAIACLFPLANRGSAQSPTDRVARHLAAGEFAAAKQVAMSLPIENRASLLAQVAHGQAATGSPTAAASSLLATNGLSGSTTPMGIPAAGMAGGGAIADFDSLMELIQTTVVPDTWEALGGPSTMSPYPAGVLVNPNGLIRDVAASADADQLTLLRSQSLRQTAPLQRDWLAKSPLRKVSLNRLQHELARQLISGRSLDSAIHNLAGLSTIQYVFLSEAGDDVILAGPVGGIRLDADQQPIDIETGRAPMRIDLLGMALAAVEQRQPFGCTIEPTPEGIVRSQQVTTDIQSGNLAAAAASPRLKAALGLQNIRVFGTADDTPMAMLMIQADRHMKMLALGTQPMPRGVANYMEIVEATLDQGPLTGSFLRMWFAPQPLNVRCDSQKQAFELSGLPLQLITEQQAADAQGERFAVAADPRAQQFAETFNRHFVDIARQYPLHDRLRGLYDLTAIAQLLHQQMPAEQRMAATGLLARPDQWMQAGAPPARQTESLVVHRRFRKGKTIHSVVVASGGVLLEPGEPLTREPVVYASLSNVSSQQAKHPVRQDHWWWD
;
A
#
# COMPACT_ATOMS: atom_id res chain seq x y z
N MET A 1 89.12 3.02 36.92
CA MET A 1 88.24 4.17 37.26
C MET A 1 88.83 5.39 36.56
N SER A 2 88.16 6.24 35.79
CA SER A 2 86.73 6.56 35.70
C SER A 2 86.27 6.95 34.27
N ARG A 3 86.76 6.29 33.20
CA ARG A 3 86.25 6.48 31.82
C ARG A 3 84.79 6.03 31.59
N ARG A 4 84.10 5.51 32.61
CA ARG A 4 82.67 5.14 32.56
C ARG A 4 81.71 6.25 33.06
N ARG A 5 82.20 7.40 33.53
CA ARG A 5 81.33 8.49 34.04
C ARG A 5 81.03 9.60 33.02
N TYR A 6 81.75 9.68 31.91
CA TYR A 6 81.50 10.69 30.87
C TYR A 6 80.52 10.25 29.76
N ALA A 7 80.24 8.94 29.64
CA ALA A 7 79.22 8.44 28.71
C ALA A 7 77.78 8.69 29.21
N ALA A 8 77.58 8.82 30.53
CA ALA A 8 76.25 9.04 31.12
C ALA A 8 75.80 10.51 31.05
N LEU A 9 76.72 11.47 30.96
CA LEU A 9 76.41 12.91 30.88
C LEU A 9 76.17 13.40 29.44
N LEU A 10 76.71 12.71 28.43
CA LEU A 10 76.47 13.03 27.02
C LEU A 10 75.15 12.45 26.48
N LEU A 11 74.61 11.41 27.13
CA LEU A 11 73.28 10.85 26.83
C LEU A 11 72.13 11.66 27.47
N ALA A 12 72.40 12.44 28.53
CA ALA A 12 71.40 13.30 29.15
C ALA A 12 71.21 14.66 28.43
N ALA A 13 72.21 15.12 27.67
CA ALA A 13 72.15 16.39 26.95
C ALA A 13 71.53 16.29 25.54
N ILE A 14 71.44 15.09 24.96
CA ILE A 14 70.77 14.85 23.66
C ILE A 14 69.26 14.56 23.84
N ALA A 15 68.80 14.30 25.06
CA ALA A 15 67.38 14.06 25.37
C ALA A 15 66.53 15.34 25.54
N CYS A 16 67.12 16.54 25.54
CA CYS A 16 66.41 17.81 25.78
C CYS A 16 66.21 18.68 24.52
N LEU A 17 66.49 18.17 23.32
CA LEU A 17 66.41 18.96 22.08
C LEU A 17 65.74 18.20 20.92
N PHE A 18 64.85 17.27 21.21
CA PHE A 18 63.75 16.97 20.30
C PHE A 18 62.59 17.88 20.67
N PRO A 19 62.08 18.75 19.77
CA PRO A 19 60.72 19.18 19.95
C PRO A 19 59.91 17.89 19.99
N LEU A 20 59.08 17.73 21.02
CA LEU A 20 57.88 16.93 20.90
C LEU A 20 57.15 17.52 19.69
N ALA A 21 57.47 17.01 18.51
CA ALA A 21 56.57 17.01 17.40
C ALA A 21 55.37 16.26 17.96
N ASN A 22 54.43 17.04 18.46
CA ASN A 22 53.10 16.61 18.76
C ASN A 22 52.66 15.98 17.44
N ARG A 23 52.81 14.65 17.33
CA ARG A 23 52.09 13.88 16.34
C ARG A 23 50.66 14.15 16.76
N GLY A 24 50.06 15.21 16.21
CA GLY A 24 48.62 15.37 16.23
C GLY A 24 48.12 14.02 15.82
N SER A 25 47.49 13.31 16.76
CA SER A 25 46.84 12.06 16.46
C SER A 25 46.06 12.33 15.18
N ALA A 26 46.30 11.52 14.15
CA ALA A 26 45.40 11.53 13.01
C ALA A 26 44.04 11.15 13.61
N GLN A 27 43.27 12.15 13.99
CA GLN A 27 42.06 11.97 14.77
C GLN A 27 41.16 11.11 13.94
N SER A 28 40.61 10.06 14.58
CA SER A 28 39.73 9.18 13.85
C SER A 28 38.58 10.04 13.28
N PRO A 29 38.11 9.76 12.06
CA PRO A 29 37.01 10.53 11.49
C PRO A 29 35.77 10.58 12.39
N THR A 30 35.55 9.54 13.19
CA THR A 30 34.54 9.47 14.26
C THR A 30 34.77 10.55 15.33
N ASP A 31 36.00 10.71 15.83
CA ASP A 31 36.34 11.76 16.81
C ASP A 31 36.14 13.17 16.24
N ARG A 32 36.40 13.35 14.94
CA ARG A 32 36.17 14.63 14.26
C ARG A 32 34.68 14.96 14.21
N VAL A 33 33.83 14.00 13.85
CA VAL A 33 32.37 14.18 13.86
C VAL A 33 31.87 14.45 15.28
N ALA A 34 32.32 13.67 16.28
CA ALA A 34 31.92 13.87 17.67
C ALA A 34 32.27 15.27 18.21
N ARG A 35 33.45 15.81 17.85
CA ARG A 35 33.83 17.19 18.22
C ARG A 35 32.94 18.23 17.57
N HIS A 36 32.66 18.12 16.27
CA HIS A 36 31.75 19.05 15.60
C HIS A 36 30.32 18.95 16.18
N LEU A 37 29.86 17.76 16.57
CA LEU A 37 28.58 17.58 17.25
C LEU A 37 28.54 18.24 18.63
N ALA A 38 29.58 18.05 19.44
CA ALA A 38 29.69 18.69 20.76
C ALA A 38 29.77 20.22 20.67
N ALA A 39 30.31 20.75 19.57
CA ALA A 39 30.37 22.19 19.29
C ALA A 39 29.09 22.76 18.63
N GLY A 40 28.09 21.93 18.30
CA GLY A 40 26.89 22.35 17.55
C GLY A 40 27.14 22.66 16.07
N GLU A 41 28.31 22.31 15.53
CA GLU A 41 28.74 22.54 14.15
C GLU A 41 28.23 21.43 13.21
N PHE A 42 26.91 21.27 13.12
CA PHE A 42 26.29 20.13 12.43
C PHE A 42 26.60 20.04 10.93
N ALA A 43 26.80 21.17 10.24
CA ALA A 43 27.16 21.18 8.82
C ALA A 43 28.56 20.59 8.58
N ALA A 44 29.54 20.96 9.41
CA ALA A 44 30.88 20.41 9.36
C ALA A 44 30.90 18.92 9.73
N ALA A 45 30.12 18.53 10.75
CA ALA A 45 29.93 17.13 11.13
C ALA A 45 29.37 16.29 9.96
N LYS A 46 28.34 16.79 9.26
CA LYS A 46 27.74 16.14 8.09
C LYS A 46 28.75 15.97 6.96
N GLN A 47 29.51 17.01 6.65
CA GLN A 47 30.51 16.98 5.56
C GLN A 47 31.61 15.95 5.84
N VAL A 48 32.09 15.86 7.09
CA VAL A 48 33.07 14.84 7.48
C VAL A 48 32.45 13.44 7.36
N ALA A 49 31.21 13.24 7.82
CA ALA A 49 30.52 11.95 7.70
C ALA A 49 30.33 11.52 6.24
N MET A 50 29.93 12.43 5.35
CA MET A 50 29.76 12.15 3.91
C MET A 50 31.08 11.81 3.20
N SER A 51 32.23 12.24 3.75
CA SER A 51 33.54 11.89 3.19
C SER A 51 34.01 10.46 3.53
N LEU A 52 33.30 9.73 4.40
CA LEU A 52 33.68 8.39 4.87
C LEU A 52 33.06 7.26 4.03
N PRO A 53 33.67 6.06 4.04
CA PRO A 53 33.07 4.86 3.45
C PRO A 53 31.67 4.56 4.03
N ILE A 54 30.81 3.94 3.22
CA ILE A 54 29.39 3.69 3.52
C ILE A 54 29.19 3.02 4.89
N GLU A 55 30.03 2.06 5.25
CA GLU A 55 29.98 1.29 6.51
C GLU A 55 30.02 2.17 7.77
N ASN A 56 30.79 3.27 7.75
CA ASN A 56 30.94 4.17 8.90
C ASN A 56 30.12 5.46 8.76
N ARG A 57 29.57 5.71 7.57
CA ARG A 57 28.84 6.95 7.23
C ARG A 57 27.47 7.00 7.89
N ALA A 58 26.72 5.90 7.84
CA ALA A 58 25.32 5.87 8.27
C ALA A 58 25.14 6.20 9.76
N SER A 59 25.94 5.59 10.64
CA SER A 59 25.84 5.81 12.09
C SER A 59 26.20 7.24 12.48
N LEU A 60 27.21 7.83 11.83
CA LEU A 60 27.64 9.21 12.06
C LEU A 60 26.59 10.22 11.56
N LEU A 61 25.99 9.98 10.39
CA LEU A 61 24.90 10.82 9.88
C LEU A 61 23.63 10.75 10.74
N ALA A 62 23.33 9.58 11.31
CA ALA A 62 22.25 9.44 12.29
C ALA A 62 22.51 10.26 13.57
N GLN A 63 23.76 10.28 14.06
CA GLN A 63 24.14 11.14 15.20
C GLN A 63 24.01 12.63 14.87
N VAL A 64 24.42 13.04 13.66
CA VAL A 64 24.23 14.42 13.18
C VAL A 64 22.75 14.79 13.13
N ALA A 65 21.92 13.91 12.58
CA ALA A 65 20.48 14.12 12.54
C ALA A 65 19.85 14.24 13.93
N HIS A 66 20.25 13.39 14.87
CA HIS A 66 19.77 13.43 16.25
C HIS A 66 20.12 14.77 16.92
N GLY A 67 21.37 15.24 16.78
CA GLY A 67 21.78 16.55 17.31
C GLY A 67 21.03 17.73 16.67
N GLN A 68 20.78 17.66 15.36
CA GLN A 68 19.99 18.67 14.65
C GLN A 68 18.51 18.68 15.09
N ALA A 69 17.93 17.50 15.33
CA ALA A 69 16.56 17.37 15.83
C ALA A 69 16.43 17.95 17.26
N ALA A 70 17.38 17.60 18.15
CA ALA A 70 17.42 18.08 19.52
C ALA A 70 17.59 19.61 19.64
N THR A 71 18.20 20.25 18.63
CA THR A 71 18.39 21.71 18.55
C THR A 71 17.32 22.42 17.73
N GLY A 72 16.20 21.75 17.41
CA GLY A 72 15.06 22.37 16.74
C GLY A 72 15.24 22.62 15.25
N SER A 73 16.13 21.87 14.59
CA SER A 73 16.40 21.96 13.13
C SER A 73 15.90 20.71 12.37
N PRO A 74 14.58 20.46 12.29
CA PRO A 74 14.01 19.22 11.74
C PRO A 74 14.30 19.02 10.25
N THR A 75 14.37 20.10 9.45
CA THR A 75 14.70 20.01 8.02
C THR A 75 16.15 19.54 7.79
N ALA A 76 17.09 20.06 8.60
CA ALA A 76 18.48 19.64 8.53
C ALA A 76 18.65 18.19 9.01
N ALA A 77 17.95 17.82 10.10
CA ALA A 77 17.91 16.46 10.62
C ALA A 77 17.38 15.46 9.58
N ALA A 78 16.27 15.79 8.91
CA ALA A 78 15.68 14.96 7.86
C ALA A 78 16.66 14.70 6.71
N SER A 79 17.32 15.74 6.22
CA SER A 79 18.34 15.60 5.16
C SER A 79 19.54 14.77 5.62
N SER A 80 19.94 14.84 6.89
CA SER A 80 21.02 14.02 7.44
C SER A 80 20.61 12.55 7.62
N LEU A 81 19.37 12.29 8.06
CA LEU A 81 18.81 10.92 8.12
C LEU A 81 18.72 10.29 6.74
N LEU A 82 18.22 11.01 5.74
CA LEU A 82 18.11 10.47 4.38
C LEU A 82 19.46 10.14 3.76
N ALA A 83 20.50 10.92 4.06
CA ALA A 83 21.86 10.65 3.64
C ALA A 83 22.46 9.36 4.26
N THR A 84 21.79 8.73 5.23
CA THR A 84 22.13 7.38 5.70
C THR A 84 21.73 6.29 4.71
N ASN A 85 20.96 6.61 3.66
CA ASN A 85 20.37 5.66 2.71
C ASN A 85 19.54 4.56 3.41
N GLY A 86 18.99 4.87 4.59
CA GLY A 86 18.28 3.94 5.46
C GLY A 86 19.15 2.84 6.09
N LEU A 87 20.47 2.83 5.88
CA LEU A 87 21.38 1.80 6.41
C LEU A 87 21.58 1.90 7.93
N SER A 88 21.17 3.01 8.56
CA SER A 88 21.21 3.14 10.01
C SER A 88 20.04 2.40 10.65
N GLY A 89 20.26 1.14 11.03
CA GLY A 89 19.36 0.36 11.89
C GLY A 89 19.34 0.81 13.35
N SER A 90 19.47 2.12 13.65
CA SER A 90 19.36 2.60 15.03
C SER A 90 17.89 2.52 15.47
N THR A 91 17.55 1.41 16.09
CA THR A 91 16.29 1.06 16.74
C THR A 91 15.99 1.86 18.01
N THR A 92 16.71 2.97 18.28
CA THR A 92 16.29 3.90 19.32
C THR A 92 15.03 4.62 18.85
N PRO A 93 13.87 4.38 19.48
CA PRO A 93 12.67 5.15 19.19
C PRO A 93 13.02 6.59 19.51
N MET A 94 13.03 7.46 18.50
CA MET A 94 13.01 8.90 18.73
C MET A 94 11.71 9.16 19.48
N GLY A 95 11.82 9.41 20.80
CA GLY A 95 10.74 9.27 21.76
C GLY A 95 9.42 9.86 21.29
N ILE A 96 8.49 8.97 20.93
CA ILE A 96 7.08 9.28 20.82
C ILE A 96 6.54 9.19 22.24
N PRO A 97 6.17 10.30 22.91
CA PRO A 97 5.28 10.17 24.05
C PRO A 97 3.99 9.55 23.54
N ALA A 98 3.65 8.37 24.06
CA ALA A 98 2.37 7.71 23.83
C ALA A 98 1.25 8.57 24.42
N ALA A 99 0.75 9.52 23.63
CA ALA A 99 -0.48 10.24 23.88
C ALA A 99 -1.31 10.15 22.61
N GLY A 100 -2.52 9.59 22.73
CA GLY A 100 -3.35 9.09 21.64
C GLY A 100 -3.47 10.03 20.44
N MET A 101 -3.08 9.53 19.28
CA MET A 101 -3.27 10.21 17.99
C MET A 101 -3.80 9.20 16.97
N ALA A 102 -5.13 9.13 16.87
CA ALA A 102 -5.85 8.30 15.92
C ALA A 102 -6.02 9.05 14.59
N GLY A 103 -5.18 8.71 13.61
CA GLY A 103 -5.41 8.97 12.19
C GLY A 103 -6.10 7.75 11.56
N GLY A 104 -7.06 8.00 10.67
CA GLY A 104 -8.00 7.00 10.11
C GLY A 104 -7.32 5.70 9.64
N GLY A 105 -7.50 4.64 10.43
CA GLY A 105 -6.93 3.31 10.21
C GLY A 105 -6.85 2.48 11.49
N ALA A 106 -6.75 3.13 12.66
CA ALA A 106 -6.95 2.47 13.95
C ALA A 106 -8.45 2.32 14.24
N ILE A 107 -8.88 1.09 14.58
CA ILE A 107 -10.15 0.88 15.28
C ILE A 107 -10.06 1.71 16.56
N ALA A 108 -10.93 2.71 16.72
CA ALA A 108 -11.08 3.38 18.01
C ALA A 108 -11.47 2.29 19.02
N ASP A 109 -10.91 2.33 20.22
CA ASP A 109 -11.44 1.56 21.34
C ASP A 109 -12.85 2.08 21.64
N PHE A 110 -13.83 1.55 20.88
CA PHE A 110 -15.21 2.02 20.92
C PHE A 110 -15.84 1.71 22.26
N ASP A 111 -15.41 0.64 22.94
CA ASP A 111 -15.93 0.29 24.26
C ASP A 111 -15.49 1.34 25.29
N SER A 112 -14.19 1.67 25.35
CA SER A 112 -13.70 2.72 26.25
C SER A 112 -14.24 4.12 25.90
N LEU A 113 -14.42 4.41 24.60
CA LEU A 113 -15.00 5.68 24.16
C LEU A 113 -16.50 5.76 24.47
N MET A 114 -17.24 4.67 24.25
CA MET A 114 -18.67 4.58 24.54
C MET A 114 -18.89 4.67 26.05
N GLU A 115 -18.06 4.00 26.86
CA GLU A 115 -18.09 4.12 28.32
C GLU A 115 -17.79 5.54 28.77
N LEU A 116 -16.77 6.19 28.21
CA LEU A 116 -16.45 7.59 28.52
C LEU A 116 -17.63 8.51 28.17
N ILE A 117 -18.22 8.39 26.98
CA ILE A 117 -19.35 9.24 26.58
C ILE A 117 -20.58 8.95 27.45
N GLN A 118 -20.88 7.67 27.72
CA GLN A 118 -21.99 7.28 28.59
C GLN A 118 -21.83 7.84 30.01
N THR A 119 -20.60 7.91 30.51
CA THR A 119 -20.32 8.38 31.89
C THR A 119 -20.08 9.89 32.00
N THR A 120 -19.82 10.59 30.90
CA THR A 120 -19.48 12.03 30.93
C THR A 120 -20.48 12.95 30.24
N VAL A 121 -21.24 12.45 29.26
CA VAL A 121 -22.18 13.24 28.48
C VAL A 121 -23.60 12.89 28.90
N VAL A 122 -24.17 13.73 29.78
CA VAL A 122 -25.54 13.59 30.32
C VAL A 122 -25.87 12.13 30.70
N PRO A 123 -25.18 11.58 31.72
CA PRO A 123 -25.16 10.13 31.98
C PRO A 123 -26.55 9.49 32.13
N ASP A 124 -27.47 10.22 32.74
CA ASP A 124 -28.85 9.78 33.02
C ASP A 124 -29.71 9.57 31.76
N THR A 125 -29.20 9.92 30.56
CA THR A 125 -29.94 9.78 29.30
C THR A 125 -29.64 8.49 28.54
N TRP A 126 -28.60 7.74 28.94
CA TRP A 126 -28.18 6.52 28.25
C TRP A 126 -28.89 5.27 28.78
N GLU A 127 -29.24 4.35 27.90
CA GLU A 127 -29.95 3.09 28.16
C GLU A 127 -29.22 2.23 29.19
N ALA A 128 -27.88 2.17 29.11
CA ALA A 128 -27.03 1.49 30.07
C ALA A 128 -27.11 2.07 31.51
N LEU A 129 -27.60 3.31 31.65
CA LEU A 129 -27.77 4.04 32.91
C LEU A 129 -29.26 4.34 33.21
N GLY A 130 -30.19 3.70 32.50
CA GLY A 130 -31.63 3.81 32.74
C GLY A 130 -32.36 4.92 31.96
N GLY A 131 -31.70 5.58 31.02
CA GLY A 131 -32.28 6.58 30.13
C GLY A 131 -32.80 6.02 28.78
N PRO A 132 -33.45 6.84 27.94
CA PRO A 132 -34.08 6.38 26.69
C PRO A 132 -33.14 6.29 25.47
N SER A 133 -31.86 6.67 25.59
CA SER A 133 -30.95 6.82 24.44
C SER A 133 -29.94 5.68 24.37
N THR A 134 -29.70 5.10 23.20
CA THR A 134 -28.72 4.03 23.02
C THR A 134 -27.51 4.49 22.21
N MET A 135 -26.39 3.79 22.32
CA MET A 135 -25.16 4.08 21.59
C MET A 135 -24.61 2.79 21.00
N SER A 136 -24.22 2.82 19.72
CA SER A 136 -23.68 1.65 19.01
C SER A 136 -22.46 2.06 18.18
N PRO A 137 -21.46 1.18 18.02
CA PRO A 137 -20.35 1.43 17.10
C PRO A 137 -20.85 1.65 15.67
N TYR A 138 -20.20 2.54 14.92
CA TYR A 138 -20.46 2.79 13.49
C TYR A 138 -19.32 2.19 12.65
N PRO A 139 -19.48 1.02 12.02
CA PRO A 139 -18.46 0.47 11.15
C PRO A 139 -18.81 0.74 9.68
N ALA A 140 -18.00 1.53 8.99
CA ALA A 140 -18.01 1.56 7.53
C ALA A 140 -17.01 0.53 6.98
N GLY A 141 -17.44 -0.37 6.09
CA GLY A 141 -16.58 -1.33 5.38
C GLY A 141 -16.55 -2.75 5.96
N VAL A 142 -15.36 -3.36 5.95
CA VAL A 142 -15.13 -4.75 6.38
C VAL A 142 -14.52 -4.76 7.79
N LEU A 143 -15.18 -5.44 8.73
CA LEU A 143 -14.70 -5.59 10.11
C LEU A 143 -13.84 -6.85 10.24
N VAL A 144 -12.64 -6.71 10.80
CA VAL A 144 -11.81 -7.83 11.25
C VAL A 144 -11.95 -7.93 12.76
N ASN A 145 -12.44 -9.06 13.28
CA ASN A 145 -12.48 -9.27 14.72
C ASN A 145 -11.09 -9.67 15.28
N PRO A 146 -10.88 -9.68 16.61
CA PRO A 146 -9.59 -10.04 17.21
C PRO A 146 -9.05 -11.43 16.82
N ASN A 147 -9.93 -12.35 16.40
CA ASN A 147 -9.57 -13.68 15.92
C ASN A 147 -9.24 -13.71 14.41
N GLY A 148 -9.23 -12.56 13.73
CA GLY A 148 -8.94 -12.44 12.30
C GLY A 148 -10.11 -12.81 11.38
N LEU A 149 -11.34 -12.92 11.89
CA LEU A 149 -12.53 -13.19 11.07
C LEU A 149 -13.04 -11.90 10.44
N ILE A 150 -13.18 -11.92 9.11
CA ILE A 150 -13.79 -10.84 8.32
C ILE A 150 -15.32 -10.98 8.28
N ARG A 151 -16.03 -9.87 8.54
CA ARG A 151 -17.48 -9.71 8.28
C ARG A 151 -17.76 -8.41 7.52
N ASP A 152 -18.71 -8.48 6.59
CA ASP A 152 -19.21 -7.30 5.88
C ASP A 152 -20.16 -6.52 6.82
N VAL A 153 -20.03 -5.20 6.86
CA VAL A 153 -20.96 -4.35 7.61
C VAL A 153 -21.94 -3.68 6.65
N ALA A 154 -23.25 -3.82 6.93
CA ALA A 154 -24.29 -3.18 6.14
C ALA A 154 -24.34 -1.68 6.47
N ALA A 155 -24.32 -0.82 5.44
CA ALA A 155 -24.55 0.61 5.61
C ALA A 155 -26.01 0.86 6.06
N SER A 156 -26.21 1.59 7.16
CA SER A 156 -27.55 1.99 7.62
C SER A 156 -27.93 3.37 7.07
N ALA A 157 -29.25 3.64 6.98
CA ALA A 157 -29.81 4.89 6.45
C ALA A 157 -29.53 6.14 7.32
N ASP A 158 -29.14 5.97 8.59
CA ASP A 158 -28.80 7.08 9.51
C ASP A 158 -27.36 7.62 9.30
N ALA A 159 -26.60 7.01 8.38
CA ALA A 159 -25.23 7.40 8.04
C ALA A 159 -25.11 8.84 7.51
N ASP A 160 -26.13 9.35 6.80
CA ASP A 160 -26.06 10.66 6.15
C ASP A 160 -26.06 11.83 7.16
N GLN A 161 -26.81 11.69 8.26
CA GLN A 161 -27.00 12.77 9.23
C GLN A 161 -25.78 12.94 10.16
N LEU A 162 -25.14 11.83 10.55
CA LEU A 162 -23.89 11.83 11.35
C LEU A 162 -22.66 12.20 10.51
N THR A 163 -22.63 11.78 9.24
CA THR A 163 -21.63 12.21 8.25
C THR A 163 -21.65 13.73 8.07
N LEU A 164 -22.84 14.31 7.97
CA LEU A 164 -23.02 15.76 7.89
C LEU A 164 -22.48 16.47 9.15
N LEU A 165 -22.76 15.97 10.35
CA LEU A 165 -22.28 16.55 11.61
C LEU A 165 -20.75 16.46 11.74
N ARG A 166 -20.12 15.32 11.41
CA ARG A 166 -18.65 15.15 11.40
C ARG A 166 -17.95 16.09 10.42
N SER A 167 -18.57 16.31 9.25
CA SER A 167 -18.06 17.23 8.22
C SER A 167 -18.09 18.71 8.65
N GLN A 168 -18.90 19.06 9.66
CA GLN A 168 -19.00 20.41 10.20
C GLN A 168 -17.96 20.64 11.32
N SER A 169 -17.63 19.61 12.12
CA SER A 169 -16.68 19.70 13.23
C SER A 169 -15.21 19.81 12.80
N LEU A 170 -14.85 19.22 11.65
CA LEU A 170 -13.47 19.19 11.15
C LEU A 170 -13.06 20.43 10.34
N ARG A 171 -13.96 21.40 10.11
CA ARG A 171 -13.69 22.64 9.34
C ARG A 171 -12.87 23.69 10.10
N GLN A 172 -12.39 23.39 11.31
CA GLN A 172 -11.64 24.33 12.15
C GLN A 172 -10.16 23.93 12.30
N THR A 173 -9.41 23.91 11.19
CA THR A 173 -7.94 24.00 11.26
C THR A 173 -7.43 24.99 10.19
N ALA A 174 -6.42 25.77 10.60
CA ALA A 174 -6.01 27.06 10.05
C ALA A 174 -5.56 27.08 8.57
N PRO A 175 -5.57 28.25 7.91
CA PRO A 175 -5.29 28.39 6.48
C PRO A 175 -3.78 28.38 6.19
N LEU A 176 -3.22 27.21 5.94
CA LEU A 176 -1.88 27.06 5.34
C LEU A 176 -1.91 25.91 4.33
N GLN A 177 -2.57 26.08 3.18
CA GLN A 177 -2.45 25.10 2.09
C GLN A 177 -2.70 25.78 0.74
N ARG A 178 -1.66 25.80 -0.10
CA ARG A 178 -1.87 25.80 -1.55
C ARG A 178 -2.51 24.44 -1.83
N ASP A 179 -3.78 24.50 -2.19
CA ASP A 179 -4.77 23.45 -1.98
C ASP A 179 -4.54 22.26 -2.91
N TRP A 180 -3.97 21.16 -2.41
CA TRP A 180 -3.77 19.93 -3.18
C TRP A 180 -5.11 19.31 -3.66
N LEU A 181 -6.24 19.79 -3.14
CA LEU A 181 -7.56 19.43 -3.64
C LEU A 181 -7.92 20.15 -4.95
N ALA A 182 -7.20 21.22 -5.31
CA ALA A 182 -7.48 21.97 -6.52
C ALA A 182 -7.19 21.16 -7.78
N LYS A 183 -8.02 21.40 -8.81
CA LYS A 183 -7.84 20.84 -10.16
C LYS A 183 -6.50 21.28 -10.75
N SER A 184 -5.81 20.35 -11.41
CA SER A 184 -4.58 20.60 -12.13
C SER A 184 -4.56 19.81 -13.44
N PRO A 185 -4.24 20.45 -14.59
CA PRO A 185 -4.08 19.72 -15.84
C PRO A 185 -2.90 18.74 -15.79
N LEU A 186 -1.92 18.99 -14.92
CA LEU A 186 -0.75 18.13 -14.74
C LEU A 186 -0.08 18.41 -13.39
N ARG A 187 -0.45 17.67 -12.36
CA ARG A 187 0.25 17.69 -11.09
C ARG A 187 1.52 16.86 -11.17
N LYS A 188 2.57 17.31 -10.50
CA LYS A 188 3.89 16.67 -10.40
C LYS A 188 4.22 16.46 -8.93
N VAL A 189 4.73 15.27 -8.60
CA VAL A 189 5.17 14.88 -7.26
C VAL A 189 6.60 14.37 -7.36
N SER A 190 7.53 15.07 -6.71
CA SER A 190 8.93 14.66 -6.58
C SER A 190 9.06 13.64 -5.45
N LEU A 191 9.51 12.43 -5.77
CA LEU A 191 9.70 11.38 -4.77
C LEU A 191 10.86 11.70 -3.83
N ASN A 192 11.94 12.31 -4.35
CA ASN A 192 13.06 12.73 -3.52
C ASN A 192 12.63 13.81 -2.50
N ARG A 193 11.85 14.80 -2.92
CA ARG A 193 11.38 15.84 -1.99
C ARG A 193 10.30 15.32 -1.05
N LEU A 194 9.44 14.41 -1.52
CA LEU A 194 8.42 13.75 -0.69
C LEU A 194 9.05 12.99 0.47
N GLN A 195 10.13 12.22 0.23
CA GLN A 195 10.83 11.54 1.32
C GLN A 195 11.49 12.51 2.31
N HIS A 196 11.97 13.67 1.86
CA HIS A 196 12.49 14.72 2.74
C HIS A 196 11.41 15.31 3.64
N GLU A 197 10.22 15.57 3.10
CA GLU A 197 9.09 16.04 3.92
C GLU A 197 8.59 14.94 4.85
N LEU A 198 8.50 13.68 4.41
CA LEU A 198 8.17 12.53 5.25
C LEU A 198 9.14 12.44 6.45
N ALA A 199 10.45 12.44 6.20
CA ALA A 199 11.47 12.41 7.25
C ALA A 199 11.33 13.58 8.23
N ARG A 200 11.04 14.78 7.73
CA ARG A 200 10.83 15.98 8.56
C ARG A 200 9.61 15.82 9.48
N GLN A 201 8.50 15.29 8.98
CA GLN A 201 7.28 15.09 9.80
C GLN A 201 7.48 14.02 10.86
N LEU A 202 8.16 12.91 10.52
CA LEU A 202 8.51 11.83 11.46
C LEU A 202 9.41 12.36 12.60
N ILE A 203 10.47 13.10 12.28
CA ILE A 203 11.36 13.71 13.29
C ILE A 203 10.61 14.69 14.19
N SER A 204 9.64 15.40 13.62
CA SER A 204 8.84 16.39 14.35
C SER A 204 7.71 15.75 15.18
N GLY A 205 7.55 14.42 15.14
CA GLY A 205 6.47 13.70 15.82
C GLY A 205 5.07 14.06 15.31
N ARG A 206 4.96 14.58 14.08
CA ARG A 206 3.67 14.97 13.48
C ARG A 206 3.07 13.79 12.75
N SER A 207 1.74 13.65 12.82
CA SER A 207 1.00 12.79 11.89
C SER A 207 1.20 13.28 10.45
N LEU A 208 1.19 12.35 9.49
CA LEU A 208 1.35 12.70 8.10
C LEU A 208 0.16 13.53 7.60
N ASP A 209 0.45 14.63 6.92
CA ASP A 209 -0.59 15.47 6.33
C ASP A 209 -1.36 14.74 5.22
N SER A 210 -2.64 15.07 5.05
CA SER A 210 -3.51 14.44 4.05
C SER A 210 -2.96 14.54 2.62
N ALA A 211 -2.28 15.63 2.29
CA ALA A 211 -1.62 15.80 0.99
C ALA A 211 -0.55 14.72 0.76
N ILE A 212 0.29 14.45 1.76
CA ILE A 212 1.34 13.41 1.71
C ILE A 212 0.71 12.04 1.59
N HIS A 213 -0.30 11.75 2.43
CA HIS A 213 -1.02 10.50 2.40
C HIS A 213 -1.59 10.18 1.02
N ASN A 214 -2.08 11.18 0.30
CA ASN A 214 -2.79 11.06 -0.98
C ASN A 214 -1.95 11.50 -2.20
N LEU A 215 -0.61 11.55 -2.08
CA LEU A 215 0.31 11.94 -3.16
C LEU A 215 -0.15 13.21 -3.91
N ALA A 216 -0.52 14.24 -3.15
CA ALA A 216 -1.04 15.53 -3.63
C ALA A 216 -2.28 15.42 -4.55
N GLY A 217 -3.07 14.36 -4.43
CA GLY A 217 -4.29 14.15 -5.19
C GLY A 217 -4.08 13.44 -6.53
N LEU A 218 -2.88 12.96 -6.84
CA LEU A 218 -2.64 12.18 -8.06
C LEU A 218 -3.52 10.91 -8.06
N SER A 219 -4.55 10.88 -8.90
CA SER A 219 -5.45 9.73 -9.09
C SER A 219 -5.05 8.87 -10.29
N THR A 220 -4.23 9.42 -11.18
CA THR A 220 -3.66 8.76 -12.37
C THR A 220 -2.25 9.29 -12.58
N ILE A 221 -1.31 8.39 -12.86
CA ILE A 221 0.06 8.76 -13.23
C ILE A 221 0.22 8.46 -14.71
N GLN A 222 0.35 9.51 -15.52
CA GLN A 222 0.53 9.41 -16.97
C GLN A 222 2.01 9.49 -17.35
N TYR A 223 2.79 10.23 -16.57
CA TYR A 223 4.19 10.47 -16.85
C TYR A 223 5.07 10.16 -15.65
N VAL A 224 6.25 9.62 -15.93
CA VAL A 224 7.36 9.49 -14.98
C VAL A 224 8.56 10.21 -15.59
N PHE A 225 9.08 11.21 -14.90
CA PHE A 225 10.30 11.91 -15.30
C PHE A 225 11.44 11.55 -14.36
N LEU A 226 12.61 11.27 -14.94
CA LEU A 226 13.86 11.09 -14.21
C LEU A 226 14.65 12.39 -14.28
N SER A 227 15.22 12.84 -13.16
CA SER A 227 16.09 14.02 -13.18
C SER A 227 17.38 13.71 -13.96
N GLU A 228 17.95 14.71 -14.63
CA GLU A 228 19.22 14.54 -15.36
C GLU A 228 20.37 14.09 -14.44
N ALA A 229 20.33 14.49 -13.16
CA ALA A 229 21.28 14.07 -12.14
C ALA A 229 21.03 12.63 -11.63
N GLY A 230 19.86 12.05 -11.93
CA GLY A 230 19.43 10.72 -11.49
C GLY A 230 19.10 10.62 -10.01
N ASP A 231 18.92 11.74 -9.32
CA ASP A 231 18.68 11.83 -7.88
C ASP A 231 17.19 12.01 -7.52
N ASP A 232 16.33 12.23 -8.51
CA ASP A 232 14.90 12.44 -8.32
C ASP A 232 14.06 11.74 -9.39
N VAL A 233 12.84 11.39 -8.98
CA VAL A 233 11.79 10.80 -9.81
C VAL A 233 10.55 11.65 -9.62
N ILE A 234 9.98 12.13 -10.71
CA ILE A 234 8.78 12.97 -10.69
C ILE A 234 7.63 12.15 -11.28
N LEU A 235 6.63 11.86 -10.46
CA LEU A 235 5.36 11.28 -10.90
C LEU A 235 4.45 12.41 -11.36
N ALA A 236 3.82 12.29 -12.53
CA ALA A 236 2.95 13.33 -13.02
C ALA A 236 1.68 12.83 -13.71
N GLY A 237 0.60 13.58 -13.55
CA GLY A 237 -0.70 13.28 -14.15
C GLY A 237 -1.74 14.34 -13.82
N PRO A 238 -2.89 14.34 -14.52
CA PRO A 238 -3.96 15.28 -14.25
C PRO A 238 -4.61 15.00 -12.89
N VAL A 239 -5.14 16.04 -12.27
CA VAL A 239 -5.98 15.98 -11.08
C VAL A 239 -7.27 16.71 -11.39
N GLY A 240 -8.40 16.02 -11.37
CA GLY A 240 -9.72 16.59 -11.72
C GLY A 240 -10.28 17.57 -10.68
N GLY A 241 -9.55 17.80 -9.60
CA GLY A 241 -10.04 18.37 -8.36
C GLY A 241 -10.51 17.27 -7.43
N ILE A 242 -10.20 17.38 -6.14
CA ILE A 242 -10.49 16.35 -5.14
C ILE A 242 -11.65 16.81 -4.27
N ARG A 243 -12.61 15.92 -4.10
CA ARG A 243 -13.72 16.08 -3.17
C ARG A 243 -13.68 14.93 -2.16
N LEU A 244 -14.10 15.19 -0.93
CA LEU A 244 -14.34 14.14 0.05
C LEU A 244 -15.73 13.53 -0.16
N ASP A 245 -15.82 12.20 -0.17
CA ASP A 245 -17.10 11.49 -0.21
C ASP A 245 -17.78 11.45 1.18
N ALA A 246 -18.90 10.73 1.28
CA ALA A 246 -19.63 10.60 2.54
C ALA A 246 -18.76 9.99 3.65
N ASP A 247 -17.84 9.09 3.32
CA ASP A 247 -16.92 8.46 4.27
C ASP A 247 -15.64 9.29 4.47
N GLN A 248 -15.64 10.56 4.05
CA GLN A 248 -14.51 11.48 4.09
C GLN A 248 -13.27 10.97 3.32
N GLN A 249 -13.47 10.08 2.36
CA GLN A 249 -12.41 9.59 1.49
C GLN A 249 -12.25 10.54 0.30
N PRO A 250 -11.01 10.88 -0.07
CA PRO A 250 -10.77 11.73 -1.23
C PRO A 250 -11.08 10.97 -2.52
N ILE A 251 -11.80 11.64 -3.42
CA ILE A 251 -12.15 11.18 -4.76
C ILE A 251 -11.86 12.32 -5.75
N ASP A 252 -11.20 11.96 -6.84
CA ASP A 252 -11.02 12.82 -8.01
C ASP A 252 -12.35 12.99 -8.75
N ILE A 253 -12.80 14.25 -8.88
CA ILE A 253 -14.13 14.60 -9.37
C ILE A 253 -14.33 14.19 -10.84
N GLU A 254 -13.30 14.33 -11.67
CA GLU A 254 -13.42 14.07 -13.11
C GLU A 254 -13.37 12.59 -13.43
N THR A 255 -12.49 11.86 -12.72
CA THR A 255 -12.24 10.46 -13.02
C THR A 255 -13.08 9.51 -12.15
N GLY A 256 -13.59 9.97 -11.00
CA GLY A 256 -14.24 9.16 -9.98
C GLY A 256 -13.27 8.24 -9.21
N ARG A 257 -11.97 8.48 -9.35
CA ARG A 257 -10.89 7.64 -8.84
C ARG A 257 -10.43 8.08 -7.45
N ALA A 258 -9.96 7.15 -6.64
CA ALA A 258 -9.30 7.52 -5.39
C ALA A 258 -7.86 8.00 -5.71
N PRO A 259 -7.33 9.02 -5.01
CA PRO A 259 -5.92 9.35 -5.10
C PRO A 259 -5.03 8.16 -4.72
N MET A 260 -3.89 8.09 -5.38
CA MET A 260 -2.81 7.15 -5.05
C MET A 260 -2.31 7.44 -3.64
N ARG A 261 -2.01 6.40 -2.88
CA ARG A 261 -1.58 6.54 -1.50
C ARG A 261 -0.09 6.26 -1.32
N ILE A 262 0.54 7.03 -0.43
CA ILE A 262 1.97 6.90 -0.12
C ILE A 262 2.33 5.55 0.50
N ASP A 263 1.44 4.96 1.31
CA ASP A 263 1.63 3.63 1.91
C ASP A 263 1.70 2.52 0.85
N LEU A 264 0.78 2.55 -0.11
CA LEU A 264 0.81 1.62 -1.25
C LEU A 264 2.06 1.83 -2.12
N LEU A 265 2.48 3.08 -2.35
CA LEU A 265 3.72 3.39 -3.07
C LEU A 265 4.94 2.80 -2.36
N GLY A 266 5.07 3.04 -1.05
CA GLY A 266 6.22 2.58 -0.28
C GLY A 266 6.33 1.05 -0.22
N MET A 267 5.20 0.38 -0.03
CA MET A 267 5.14 -1.08 -0.06
C MET A 267 5.40 -1.65 -1.48
N ALA A 268 4.92 -1.01 -2.54
CA ALA A 268 5.22 -1.41 -3.91
C ALA A 268 6.72 -1.27 -4.25
N LEU A 269 7.34 -0.15 -3.84
CA LEU A 269 8.78 0.05 -3.96
C LEU A 269 9.57 -1.04 -3.21
N ALA A 270 9.20 -1.32 -1.96
CA ALA A 270 9.84 -2.35 -1.15
C ALA A 270 9.74 -3.75 -1.78
N ALA A 271 8.56 -4.12 -2.28
CA ALA A 271 8.32 -5.42 -2.90
C ALA A 271 9.11 -5.60 -4.21
N VAL A 272 9.23 -4.54 -5.03
CA VAL A 272 10.01 -4.57 -6.27
C VAL A 272 11.50 -4.67 -6.00
N GLU A 273 12.04 -3.93 -5.02
CA GLU A 273 13.45 -4.04 -4.65
C GLU A 273 13.81 -5.47 -4.18
N GLN A 274 12.88 -6.14 -3.50
CA GLN A 274 13.03 -7.54 -3.06
C GLN A 274 12.73 -8.57 -4.16
N ARG A 275 12.15 -8.15 -5.30
CA ARG A 275 11.69 -9.02 -6.41
C ARG A 275 10.78 -10.16 -5.94
N GLN A 276 10.00 -9.93 -4.90
CA GLN A 276 9.17 -10.96 -4.28
C GLN A 276 7.73 -10.87 -4.80
N PRO A 277 7.16 -11.95 -5.37
CA PRO A 277 5.72 -12.01 -5.62
C PRO A 277 4.92 -11.83 -4.34
N PHE A 278 3.87 -11.01 -4.39
CA PHE A 278 3.03 -10.72 -3.26
C PHE A 278 1.55 -10.69 -3.64
N GLY A 279 0.69 -10.91 -2.65
CA GLY A 279 -0.73 -11.08 -2.93
C GLY A 279 -1.51 -11.65 -1.76
N CYS A 280 -2.72 -12.09 -2.06
CA CYS A 280 -3.54 -12.86 -1.13
C CYS A 280 -4.32 -13.97 -1.84
N THR A 281 -4.68 -15.01 -1.09
CA THR A 281 -5.62 -16.05 -1.52
C THR A 281 -6.72 -16.21 -0.48
N ILE A 282 -7.96 -16.41 -0.93
CA ILE A 282 -9.09 -16.78 -0.07
C ILE A 282 -9.62 -18.13 -0.54
N GLU A 283 -9.39 -19.16 0.27
CA GLU A 283 -9.56 -20.55 -0.14
C GLU A 283 -10.32 -21.39 0.90
N PRO A 284 -11.27 -22.25 0.48
CA PRO A 284 -11.89 -23.22 1.38
C PRO A 284 -10.88 -24.22 1.92
N THR A 285 -11.15 -24.78 3.09
CA THR A 285 -10.30 -25.85 3.66
C THR A 285 -10.53 -27.18 2.92
N PRO A 286 -9.53 -28.09 2.85
CA PRO A 286 -9.71 -29.42 2.26
C PRO A 286 -10.88 -30.19 2.89
N GLU A 287 -11.05 -30.13 4.21
CA GLU A 287 -12.15 -30.79 4.91
C GLU A 287 -13.50 -30.16 4.55
N GLY A 288 -13.53 -28.84 4.37
CA GLY A 288 -14.71 -28.12 3.87
C GLY A 288 -15.09 -28.56 2.46
N ILE A 289 -14.11 -28.74 1.59
CA ILE A 289 -14.31 -29.24 0.23
C ILE A 289 -14.93 -30.65 0.27
N VAL A 290 -14.35 -31.58 1.02
CA VAL A 290 -14.87 -32.95 1.14
C VAL A 290 -16.32 -32.97 1.64
N ARG A 291 -16.63 -32.19 2.69
CA ARG A 291 -18.02 -32.07 3.18
C ARG A 291 -18.95 -31.48 2.12
N SER A 292 -18.49 -30.50 1.33
CA SER A 292 -19.30 -29.87 0.28
C SER A 292 -19.57 -30.80 -0.91
N GLN A 293 -18.65 -31.71 -1.23
CA GLN A 293 -18.83 -32.73 -2.26
C GLN A 293 -19.94 -33.73 -1.86
N GLN A 294 -20.00 -34.12 -0.59
CA GLN A 294 -21.08 -34.98 -0.07
C GLN A 294 -22.45 -34.30 -0.24
N VAL A 295 -22.57 -33.02 0.14
CA VAL A 295 -23.81 -32.26 -0.04
C VAL A 295 -24.16 -32.08 -1.52
N THR A 296 -23.16 -31.92 -2.40
CA THR A 296 -23.39 -31.83 -3.85
C THR A 296 -23.98 -33.14 -4.41
N THR A 297 -23.48 -34.29 -3.95
CA THR A 297 -24.05 -35.61 -4.29
C THR A 297 -25.50 -35.75 -3.82
N ASP A 298 -25.82 -35.27 -2.62
CA ASP A 298 -27.20 -35.27 -2.09
C ASP A 298 -28.14 -34.37 -2.92
N ILE A 299 -27.64 -33.24 -3.42
CA ILE A 299 -28.38 -32.37 -4.32
C ILE A 299 -28.64 -33.06 -5.67
N GLN A 300 -27.60 -33.66 -6.26
CA GLN A 300 -27.69 -34.32 -7.57
C GLN A 300 -28.58 -35.56 -7.54
N SER A 301 -28.60 -36.29 -6.43
CA SER A 301 -29.49 -37.45 -6.22
C SER A 301 -30.93 -37.07 -5.86
N GLY A 302 -31.22 -35.78 -5.64
CA GLY A 302 -32.55 -35.31 -5.25
C GLY A 302 -32.90 -35.52 -3.78
N ASN A 303 -31.94 -35.97 -2.96
CA ASN A 303 -32.09 -36.16 -1.52
C ASN A 303 -32.13 -34.84 -0.75
N LEU A 304 -31.62 -33.75 -1.33
CA LEU A 304 -31.70 -32.40 -0.76
C LEU A 304 -32.62 -31.50 -1.56
N ALA A 305 -33.58 -30.87 -0.87
CA ALA A 305 -34.45 -29.86 -1.48
C ALA A 305 -33.63 -28.67 -2.02
N ALA A 306 -33.96 -28.20 -3.22
CA ALA A 306 -33.22 -27.12 -3.89
C ALA A 306 -33.12 -25.82 -3.07
N ALA A 307 -34.14 -25.51 -2.26
CA ALA A 307 -34.13 -24.33 -1.38
C ALA A 307 -33.15 -24.46 -0.21
N ALA A 308 -32.86 -25.68 0.24
CA ALA A 308 -31.90 -25.96 1.32
C ALA A 308 -30.46 -26.11 0.81
N ALA A 309 -30.25 -26.21 -0.51
CA ALA A 309 -28.95 -26.50 -1.11
C ALA A 309 -27.88 -25.44 -0.82
N SER A 310 -28.11 -24.16 -1.14
CA SER A 310 -27.09 -23.12 -0.93
C SER A 310 -26.71 -22.94 0.55
N PRO A 311 -27.67 -22.87 1.50
CA PRO A 311 -27.33 -22.78 2.92
C PRO A 311 -26.57 -24.02 3.43
N ARG A 312 -26.96 -25.23 3.00
CA ARG A 312 -26.30 -26.47 3.42
C ARG A 312 -24.89 -26.58 2.85
N LEU A 313 -24.69 -26.19 1.60
CA LEU A 313 -23.37 -26.13 0.97
C LEU A 313 -22.47 -25.10 1.64
N LYS A 314 -22.97 -23.89 1.92
CA LYS A 314 -22.23 -22.86 2.65
C LYS A 314 -21.79 -23.36 4.03
N ALA A 315 -22.71 -24.00 4.77
CA ALA A 315 -22.40 -24.59 6.08
C ALA A 315 -21.40 -25.74 6.00
N ALA A 316 -21.49 -26.60 4.97
CA ALA A 316 -20.57 -27.72 4.78
C ALA A 316 -19.16 -27.25 4.44
N LEU A 317 -19.04 -26.27 3.53
CA LEU A 317 -17.78 -25.67 3.12
C LEU A 317 -17.09 -24.96 4.31
N GLY A 318 -17.86 -24.28 5.16
CA GLY A 318 -17.34 -23.64 6.36
C GLY A 318 -16.66 -22.30 6.08
N LEU A 319 -15.73 -21.89 6.96
CA LEU A 319 -14.93 -20.69 6.74
C LEU A 319 -13.82 -20.96 5.71
N GLN A 320 -13.48 -19.93 4.95
CA GLN A 320 -12.34 -19.94 4.03
C GLN A 320 -11.13 -19.33 4.72
N ASN A 321 -9.96 -19.89 4.47
CA ASN A 321 -8.68 -19.38 4.95
C ASN A 321 -8.21 -18.24 4.07
N ILE A 322 -7.75 -17.18 4.71
CA ILE A 322 -7.09 -16.04 4.09
C ILE A 322 -5.59 -16.21 4.29
N ARG A 323 -4.84 -16.16 3.19
CA ARG A 323 -3.38 -16.16 3.23
C ARG A 323 -2.87 -14.96 2.46
N VAL A 324 -2.16 -14.07 3.16
CA VAL A 324 -1.34 -13.02 2.55
C VAL A 324 0.08 -13.56 2.39
N PHE A 325 0.74 -13.23 1.29
CA PHE A 325 2.11 -13.67 1.01
C PHE A 325 2.90 -12.52 0.37
N GLY A 326 4.22 -12.57 0.51
CA GLY A 326 5.14 -11.59 -0.08
C GLY A 326 5.12 -10.19 0.53
N THR A 327 4.25 -9.95 1.51
CA THR A 327 4.15 -8.69 2.25
C THR A 327 3.59 -8.97 3.65
N ALA A 328 3.70 -7.99 4.54
CA ALA A 328 3.12 -8.08 5.89
C ALA A 328 1.58 -8.10 5.83
N ASP A 329 0.98 -8.96 6.65
CA ASP A 329 -0.44 -9.31 6.61
C ASP A 329 -1.34 -8.42 7.48
N ASP A 330 -0.73 -7.50 8.23
CA ASP A 330 -1.33 -6.45 9.07
C ASP A 330 -1.24 -5.06 8.41
N THR A 331 -1.17 -5.00 7.08
CA THR A 331 -1.00 -3.75 6.31
C THR A 331 -2.28 -3.29 5.60
N PRO A 332 -2.43 -1.98 5.31
CA PRO A 332 -3.50 -1.50 4.43
C PRO A 332 -3.51 -2.16 3.04
N MET A 333 -2.34 -2.55 2.53
CA MET A 333 -2.22 -3.30 1.26
C MET A 333 -2.83 -4.69 1.39
N ALA A 334 -2.50 -5.43 2.44
CA ALA A 334 -3.08 -6.76 2.69
C ALA A 334 -4.61 -6.68 2.71
N MET A 335 -5.17 -5.75 3.48
CA MET A 335 -6.61 -5.54 3.56
C MET A 335 -7.24 -5.14 2.23
N LEU A 336 -6.60 -4.25 1.45
CA LEU A 336 -7.06 -3.88 0.12
C LEU A 336 -7.17 -5.10 -0.81
N MET A 337 -6.14 -5.95 -0.86
CA MET A 337 -6.13 -7.13 -1.72
C MET A 337 -7.21 -8.13 -1.32
N ILE A 338 -7.37 -8.38 -0.01
CA ILE A 338 -8.38 -9.30 0.54
C ILE A 338 -9.79 -8.80 0.22
N GLN A 339 -10.05 -7.52 0.44
CA GLN A 339 -11.35 -6.91 0.13
C GLN A 339 -11.65 -7.00 -1.36
N ALA A 340 -10.67 -6.71 -2.23
CA ALA A 340 -10.87 -6.73 -3.67
C ALA A 340 -11.15 -8.14 -4.21
N ASP A 341 -10.43 -9.16 -3.74
CA ASP A 341 -10.70 -10.56 -4.10
C ASP A 341 -12.10 -10.99 -3.65
N ARG A 342 -12.44 -10.74 -2.38
CA ARG A 342 -13.77 -11.07 -1.85
C ARG A 342 -14.87 -10.37 -2.63
N HIS A 343 -14.72 -9.08 -2.91
CA HIS A 343 -15.71 -8.29 -3.64
C HIS A 343 -15.86 -8.75 -5.10
N MET A 344 -14.76 -9.07 -5.78
CA MET A 344 -14.79 -9.67 -7.12
C MET A 344 -15.58 -10.99 -7.14
N LYS A 345 -15.41 -11.85 -6.13
CA LYS A 345 -16.18 -13.10 -6.02
C LYS A 345 -17.68 -12.84 -5.79
N MET A 346 -18.02 -11.84 -4.98
CA MET A 346 -19.42 -11.44 -4.77
C MET A 346 -20.08 -10.92 -6.06
N LEU A 347 -19.34 -10.15 -6.86
CA LEU A 347 -19.78 -9.70 -8.18
C LEU A 347 -20.00 -10.86 -9.14
N ALA A 348 -19.04 -11.78 -9.24
CA ALA A 348 -19.14 -12.96 -10.10
C ALA A 348 -20.35 -13.85 -9.76
N LEU A 349 -20.62 -14.04 -8.46
CA LEU A 349 -21.71 -14.86 -7.97
C LEU A 349 -23.07 -14.14 -7.92
N GLY A 350 -23.11 -12.84 -8.23
CA GLY A 350 -24.32 -12.02 -8.23
C GLY A 350 -24.88 -11.71 -6.84
N THR A 351 -24.08 -11.87 -5.77
CA THR A 351 -24.45 -11.42 -4.41
C THR A 351 -24.23 -9.91 -4.24
N GLN A 352 -23.40 -9.32 -5.09
CA GLN A 352 -23.32 -7.88 -5.32
C GLN A 352 -23.63 -7.60 -6.81
N PRO A 353 -24.34 -6.51 -7.14
CA PRO A 353 -24.74 -6.24 -8.50
C PRO A 353 -23.56 -5.78 -9.38
N MET A 354 -23.47 -6.34 -10.59
CA MET A 354 -22.61 -5.78 -11.63
C MET A 354 -23.16 -4.42 -12.12
N PRO A 355 -22.34 -3.58 -12.78
CA PRO A 355 -22.83 -2.40 -13.46
C PRO A 355 -23.97 -2.72 -14.44
N ARG A 356 -24.86 -1.76 -14.65
CA ARG A 356 -26.04 -1.95 -15.49
C ARG A 356 -25.66 -2.45 -16.89
N GLY A 357 -26.23 -3.59 -17.28
CA GLY A 357 -25.99 -4.21 -18.59
C GLY A 357 -24.72 -5.07 -18.67
N VAL A 358 -23.98 -5.22 -17.58
CA VAL A 358 -22.81 -6.10 -17.50
C VAL A 358 -23.21 -7.41 -16.82
N ALA A 359 -23.05 -8.52 -17.50
CA ALA A 359 -23.44 -9.83 -16.97
C ALA A 359 -22.45 -10.33 -15.91
N ASN A 360 -22.96 -10.90 -14.81
CA ASN A 360 -22.13 -11.70 -13.90
C ASN A 360 -21.95 -13.14 -14.41
N TYR A 361 -21.08 -13.92 -13.77
CA TYR A 361 -20.80 -15.30 -14.18
C TYR A 361 -22.07 -16.18 -14.15
N MET A 362 -22.92 -16.02 -13.14
CA MET A 362 -24.14 -16.83 -13.02
C MET A 362 -25.15 -16.53 -14.13
N GLU A 363 -25.25 -15.29 -14.57
CA GLU A 363 -26.07 -14.88 -15.72
C GLU A 363 -25.51 -15.42 -17.03
N ILE A 364 -24.18 -15.42 -17.21
CA ILE A 364 -23.54 -16.04 -18.38
C ILE A 364 -23.85 -17.54 -18.41
N VAL A 365 -23.74 -18.24 -17.27
CA VAL A 365 -24.09 -19.66 -17.15
C VAL A 365 -25.56 -19.90 -17.50
N GLU A 366 -26.47 -19.05 -17.01
CA GLU A 366 -27.91 -19.13 -17.29
C GLU A 366 -28.24 -18.90 -18.78
N ALA A 367 -27.53 -17.99 -19.44
CA ALA A 367 -27.72 -17.69 -20.86
C ALA A 367 -27.19 -18.79 -21.79
N THR A 368 -26.28 -19.65 -21.31
CA THR A 368 -25.53 -20.64 -22.13
C THR A 368 -25.83 -22.09 -21.73
N LEU A 369 -26.99 -22.34 -21.12
CA LEU A 369 -27.39 -23.66 -20.63
C LEU A 369 -27.47 -24.75 -21.71
N ASP A 370 -27.66 -24.37 -22.97
CA ASP A 370 -27.65 -25.27 -24.11
C ASP A 370 -26.26 -25.83 -24.46
N GLN A 371 -25.20 -25.21 -23.93
CA GLN A 371 -23.81 -25.66 -24.12
C GLN A 371 -23.42 -26.83 -23.19
N GLY A 372 -24.33 -27.28 -22.32
CA GLY A 372 -24.13 -28.44 -21.44
C GLY A 372 -23.72 -28.08 -20.00
N PRO A 373 -23.39 -29.08 -19.16
CA PRO A 373 -23.04 -28.87 -17.76
C PRO A 373 -21.75 -28.06 -17.60
N LEU A 374 -21.52 -27.51 -16.41
CA LEU A 374 -20.26 -26.83 -16.07
C LEU A 374 -19.10 -27.83 -16.02
N THR A 375 -17.92 -27.35 -16.41
CA THR A 375 -16.68 -28.12 -16.24
C THR A 375 -16.08 -27.80 -14.88
N GLY A 376 -15.87 -28.83 -14.04
CA GLY A 376 -15.40 -28.65 -12.66
C GLY A 376 -16.45 -28.08 -11.71
N SER A 377 -16.15 -28.15 -10.41
CA SER A 377 -17.03 -27.65 -9.33
C SER A 377 -16.57 -26.32 -8.75
N PHE A 378 -15.37 -25.87 -9.14
CA PHE A 378 -14.72 -24.68 -8.59
C PHE A 378 -14.32 -23.74 -9.73
N LEU A 379 -14.69 -22.47 -9.56
CA LEU A 379 -14.24 -21.37 -10.41
C LEU A 379 -13.19 -20.57 -9.62
N ARG A 380 -11.93 -20.72 -10.02
CA ARG A 380 -10.84 -19.92 -9.47
C ARG A 380 -10.70 -18.65 -10.31
N MET A 381 -10.66 -17.49 -9.66
CA MET A 381 -10.51 -16.20 -10.32
C MET A 381 -9.55 -15.33 -9.51
N TRP A 382 -8.63 -14.66 -10.18
CA TRP A 382 -7.73 -13.75 -9.48
C TRP A 382 -7.32 -12.57 -10.35
N PHE A 383 -7.03 -11.46 -9.69
CA PHE A 383 -6.38 -10.34 -10.34
C PHE A 383 -4.92 -10.68 -10.55
N ALA A 384 -4.46 -10.51 -11.78
CA ALA A 384 -3.11 -10.79 -12.23
C ALA A 384 -2.53 -9.55 -12.93
N PRO A 385 -1.19 -9.43 -12.97
CA PRO A 385 -0.52 -8.36 -13.70
C PRO A 385 -0.90 -8.33 -15.19
N GLN A 386 -1.07 -7.13 -15.74
CA GLN A 386 -1.12 -6.90 -17.18
C GLN A 386 -0.09 -5.82 -17.54
N PRO A 387 0.86 -6.08 -18.46
CA PRO A 387 1.90 -5.11 -18.77
C PRO A 387 1.37 -3.81 -19.38
N LEU A 388 1.75 -2.67 -18.81
CA LEU A 388 1.47 -1.35 -19.35
C LEU A 388 2.29 -1.07 -20.62
N ASN A 389 1.74 -0.28 -21.53
CA ASN A 389 2.51 0.29 -22.62
C ASN A 389 3.34 1.46 -22.10
N VAL A 390 4.62 1.48 -22.46
CA VAL A 390 5.54 2.56 -22.09
C VAL A 390 6.12 3.19 -23.35
N ARG A 391 5.98 4.51 -23.47
CA ARG A 391 6.74 5.31 -24.43
C ARG A 391 7.79 6.10 -23.68
N CYS A 392 8.91 6.40 -24.34
CA CYS A 392 9.94 7.25 -23.74
C CYS A 392 10.52 8.25 -24.73
N ASP A 393 11.14 9.31 -24.21
CA ASP A 393 11.97 10.19 -25.04
C ASP A 393 13.28 9.51 -25.47
N SER A 394 14.03 10.16 -26.37
CA SER A 394 15.28 9.59 -26.89
C SER A 394 16.37 9.37 -25.83
N GLN A 395 16.28 10.06 -24.70
CA GLN A 395 17.25 10.00 -23.60
C GLN A 395 16.79 9.08 -22.46
N LYS A 396 15.60 8.47 -22.56
CA LYS A 396 14.97 7.67 -21.51
C LYS A 396 14.88 8.43 -20.17
N GLN A 397 14.58 9.73 -20.22
CA GLN A 397 14.38 10.60 -19.07
C GLN A 397 12.90 10.93 -18.85
N ALA A 398 12.07 10.82 -19.89
CA ALA A 398 10.63 10.97 -19.78
C ALA A 398 9.94 9.71 -20.26
N PHE A 399 9.00 9.20 -19.46
CA PHE A 399 8.21 8.02 -19.76
C PHE A 399 6.73 8.37 -19.71
N GLU A 400 5.97 7.94 -20.72
CA GLU A 400 4.50 8.00 -20.77
C GLU A 400 3.97 6.58 -20.60
N LEU A 401 3.08 6.39 -19.62
CA LEU A 401 2.46 5.10 -19.30
C LEU A 401 1.00 5.08 -19.75
N SER A 402 0.57 3.97 -20.35
CA SER A 402 -0.82 3.80 -20.77
C SER A 402 -1.27 2.34 -20.75
N GLY A 403 -2.56 2.13 -20.46
CA GLY A 403 -3.18 0.82 -20.36
C GLY A 403 -3.80 0.56 -18.99
N LEU A 404 -4.32 -0.65 -18.81
CA LEU A 404 -4.79 -1.15 -17.52
C LEU A 404 -3.71 -2.11 -16.99
N PRO A 405 -3.17 -1.92 -15.77
CA PRO A 405 -2.03 -2.69 -15.28
C PRO A 405 -2.42 -4.05 -14.68
N LEU A 406 -3.69 -4.40 -14.75
CA LEU A 406 -4.24 -5.62 -14.17
C LEU A 406 -5.34 -6.21 -15.05
N GLN A 407 -5.55 -7.50 -14.92
CA GLN A 407 -6.64 -8.23 -15.53
C GLN A 407 -7.15 -9.29 -14.55
N LEU A 408 -8.44 -9.59 -14.64
CA LEU A 408 -9.02 -10.78 -14.04
C LEU A 408 -8.71 -11.97 -14.95
N ILE A 409 -8.16 -13.04 -14.37
CA ILE A 409 -8.00 -14.33 -15.04
C ILE A 409 -8.72 -15.43 -14.26
N THR A 410 -9.06 -16.50 -14.97
CA THR A 410 -9.90 -17.58 -14.45
C THR A 410 -9.31 -18.94 -14.76
N GLU A 411 -9.52 -19.90 -13.85
CA GLU A 411 -9.15 -21.29 -13.99
C GLU A 411 -10.27 -22.18 -13.44
N GLN A 412 -10.63 -23.23 -14.19
CA GLN A 412 -11.54 -24.26 -13.72
C GLN A 412 -10.79 -25.30 -12.90
N GLN A 413 -11.36 -25.67 -11.76
CA GLN A 413 -10.79 -26.68 -10.88
C GLN A 413 -11.81 -27.74 -10.48
N ALA A 414 -11.30 -28.95 -10.25
CA ALA A 414 -11.97 -30.02 -9.54
C ALA A 414 -11.20 -30.31 -8.24
N ALA A 415 -11.78 -31.16 -7.39
CA ALA A 415 -11.13 -31.62 -6.17
C ALA A 415 -11.17 -33.14 -6.08
N ASP A 416 -10.13 -33.73 -5.50
CA ASP A 416 -10.06 -35.17 -5.25
C ASP A 416 -10.82 -35.58 -3.97
N ALA A 417 -10.64 -36.83 -3.54
CA ALA A 417 -11.30 -37.38 -2.36
C ALA A 417 -10.75 -36.82 -1.03
N GLN A 418 -9.57 -36.18 -1.06
CA GLN A 418 -8.91 -35.53 0.07
C GLN A 418 -9.26 -34.04 0.13
N GLY A 419 -9.93 -33.50 -0.89
CA GLY A 419 -10.26 -32.09 -1.00
C GLY A 419 -9.13 -31.25 -1.60
N GLU A 420 -8.06 -31.89 -2.10
CA GLU A 420 -7.01 -31.20 -2.84
C GLU A 420 -7.52 -30.84 -4.23
N ARG A 421 -7.26 -29.60 -4.65
CA ARG A 421 -7.77 -29.05 -5.91
C ARG A 421 -6.75 -29.14 -7.02
N PHE A 422 -7.23 -29.42 -8.21
CA PHE A 422 -6.42 -29.48 -9.42
C PHE A 422 -7.14 -28.84 -10.60
N ALA A 423 -6.36 -28.27 -11.52
CA ALA A 423 -6.88 -27.65 -12.73
C ALA A 423 -7.53 -28.70 -13.64
N VAL A 424 -8.64 -28.32 -14.27
CA VAL A 424 -9.33 -29.11 -15.30
C VAL A 424 -9.48 -28.27 -16.57
N ALA A 425 -10.09 -28.85 -17.61
CA ALA A 425 -10.33 -28.15 -18.86
C ALA A 425 -11.09 -26.82 -18.61
N ALA A 426 -10.62 -25.75 -19.24
CA ALA A 426 -11.21 -24.42 -19.11
C ALA A 426 -12.66 -24.41 -19.61
N ASP A 427 -13.53 -23.69 -18.91
CA ASP A 427 -14.90 -23.48 -19.33
C ASP A 427 -15.01 -22.18 -20.15
N PRO A 428 -15.54 -22.21 -21.39
CA PRO A 428 -15.72 -21.00 -22.20
C PRO A 428 -16.52 -19.90 -21.50
N ARG A 429 -17.44 -20.27 -20.59
CA ARG A 429 -18.24 -19.31 -19.81
C ARG A 429 -17.39 -18.53 -18.81
N ALA A 430 -16.37 -19.17 -18.24
CA ALA A 430 -15.45 -18.51 -17.31
C ALA A 430 -14.52 -17.54 -18.05
N GLN A 431 -14.04 -17.94 -19.23
CA GLN A 431 -13.28 -17.06 -20.12
C GLN A 431 -14.12 -15.84 -20.55
N GLN A 432 -15.36 -16.08 -20.98
CA GLN A 432 -16.30 -15.02 -21.33
C GLN A 432 -16.55 -14.07 -20.16
N PHE A 433 -16.67 -14.59 -18.94
CA PHE A 433 -16.81 -13.76 -17.73
C PHE A 433 -15.57 -12.90 -17.51
N ALA A 434 -14.36 -13.47 -17.58
CA ALA A 434 -13.11 -12.74 -17.43
C ALA A 434 -12.99 -11.60 -18.45
N GLU A 435 -13.26 -11.90 -19.73
CA GLU A 435 -13.24 -10.91 -20.82
C GLU A 435 -14.27 -9.80 -20.61
N THR A 436 -15.48 -10.16 -20.17
CA THR A 436 -16.54 -9.19 -19.86
C THR A 436 -16.15 -8.30 -18.69
N PHE A 437 -15.64 -8.89 -17.61
CA PHE A 437 -15.17 -8.17 -16.43
C PHE A 437 -14.04 -7.18 -16.79
N ASN A 438 -13.04 -7.65 -17.55
CA ASN A 438 -11.90 -6.83 -17.96
C ASN A 438 -12.32 -5.68 -18.89
N ARG A 439 -13.24 -5.93 -19.83
CA ARG A 439 -13.77 -4.90 -20.73
C ARG A 439 -14.52 -3.81 -19.97
N HIS A 440 -15.23 -4.17 -18.91
CA HIS A 440 -16.03 -3.26 -18.10
C HIS A 440 -15.36 -2.84 -16.78
N PHE A 441 -14.06 -3.07 -16.63
CA PHE A 441 -13.34 -2.78 -15.40
C PHE A 441 -13.50 -1.32 -14.94
N VAL A 442 -13.48 -0.36 -15.88
CA VAL A 442 -13.64 1.07 -15.58
C VAL A 442 -15.02 1.37 -14.99
N ASP A 443 -16.09 0.73 -15.50
CA ASP A 443 -17.44 0.93 -14.99
C ASP A 443 -17.61 0.28 -13.61
N ILE A 444 -17.01 -0.91 -13.43
CA ILE A 444 -16.96 -1.60 -12.14
C ILE A 444 -16.22 -0.75 -11.10
N ALA A 445 -15.07 -0.19 -11.46
CA ALA A 445 -14.26 0.66 -10.57
C ALA A 445 -14.95 2.00 -10.24
N ARG A 446 -15.75 2.56 -11.16
CA ARG A 446 -16.56 3.75 -10.91
C ARG A 446 -17.69 3.48 -9.91
N GLN A 447 -18.33 2.31 -9.99
CA GLN A 447 -19.35 1.90 -9.04
C GLN A 447 -18.76 1.48 -7.68
N TYR A 448 -17.56 0.89 -7.71
CA TYR A 448 -16.89 0.34 -6.55
C TYR A 448 -15.42 0.83 -6.49
N PRO A 449 -15.15 1.97 -5.82
CA PRO A 449 -13.82 2.58 -5.76
C PRO A 449 -12.71 1.65 -5.22
N LEU A 450 -13.07 0.57 -4.53
CA LEU A 450 -12.17 -0.50 -4.13
C LEU A 450 -11.32 -1.04 -5.29
N HIS A 451 -11.93 -1.29 -6.45
CA HIS A 451 -11.22 -1.81 -7.62
C HIS A 451 -10.30 -0.77 -8.24
N ASP A 452 -10.64 0.51 -8.14
CA ASP A 452 -9.77 1.61 -8.56
C ASP A 452 -8.53 1.73 -7.67
N ARG A 453 -8.69 1.58 -6.35
CA ARG A 453 -7.56 1.51 -5.40
C ARG A 453 -6.67 0.29 -5.67
N LEU A 454 -7.27 -0.86 -5.99
CA LEU A 454 -6.52 -2.02 -6.43
C LEU A 454 -5.73 -1.70 -7.69
N ARG A 455 -6.35 -1.06 -8.70
CA ARG A 455 -5.61 -0.60 -9.90
C ARG A 455 -4.44 0.30 -9.54
N GLY A 456 -4.64 1.24 -8.63
CA GLY A 456 -3.57 2.11 -8.15
C GLY A 456 -2.37 1.35 -7.59
N LEU A 457 -2.60 0.25 -6.86
CA LEU A 457 -1.51 -0.63 -6.41
C LEU A 457 -0.72 -1.25 -7.58
N TYR A 458 -1.41 -1.75 -8.61
CA TYR A 458 -0.75 -2.29 -9.80
C TYR A 458 0.00 -1.20 -10.59
N ASP A 459 -0.58 -0.01 -10.73
CA ASP A 459 0.08 1.17 -11.35
C ASP A 459 1.38 1.52 -10.62
N LEU A 460 1.34 1.64 -9.28
CA LEU A 460 2.50 1.96 -8.46
C LEU A 460 3.57 0.87 -8.50
N THR A 461 3.16 -0.40 -8.58
CA THR A 461 4.10 -1.53 -8.74
C THR A 461 4.76 -1.51 -10.12
N ALA A 462 4.01 -1.20 -11.18
CA ALA A 462 4.56 -1.04 -12.54
C ALA A 462 5.55 0.13 -12.61
N ILE A 463 5.26 1.25 -11.95
CA ILE A 463 6.17 2.39 -11.84
C ILE A 463 7.42 1.99 -11.07
N ALA A 464 7.31 1.35 -9.91
CA ALA A 464 8.46 0.87 -9.15
C ALA A 464 9.35 -0.07 -9.99
N GLN A 465 8.76 -0.97 -10.78
CA GLN A 465 9.51 -1.80 -11.73
C GLN A 465 10.19 -0.98 -12.83
N LEU A 466 9.51 0.03 -13.40
CA LEU A 466 10.10 0.93 -14.38
C LEU A 466 11.34 1.60 -13.79
N LEU A 467 11.28 2.11 -12.56
CA LEU A 467 12.44 2.69 -11.88
C LEU A 467 13.57 1.65 -11.74
N HIS A 468 13.24 0.43 -11.30
CA HIS A 468 14.20 -0.67 -11.16
C HIS A 468 14.94 -1.00 -12.47
N GLN A 469 14.24 -0.89 -13.60
CA GLN A 469 14.78 -1.17 -14.94
C GLN A 469 15.61 -0.01 -15.50
N GLN A 470 15.19 1.24 -15.25
CA GLN A 470 15.78 2.42 -15.91
C GLN A 470 16.85 3.13 -15.07
N MET A 471 16.88 2.91 -13.76
CA MET A 471 17.80 3.59 -12.85
C MET A 471 18.74 2.59 -12.15
N PRO A 472 20.04 2.90 -12.00
CA PRO A 472 20.95 2.20 -11.10
C PRO A 472 20.44 2.19 -9.64
N ALA A 473 20.80 1.17 -8.88
CA ALA A 473 20.35 1.00 -7.49
C ALA A 473 20.71 2.19 -6.58
N GLU A 474 21.88 2.78 -6.75
CA GLU A 474 22.30 3.95 -5.96
C GLU A 474 21.41 5.17 -6.22
N GLN A 475 21.06 5.41 -7.48
CA GLN A 475 20.17 6.50 -7.89
C GLN A 475 18.74 6.29 -7.36
N ARG A 476 18.21 5.06 -7.44
CA ARG A 476 16.91 4.72 -6.85
C ARG A 476 16.91 4.92 -5.34
N MET A 477 17.96 4.46 -4.66
CA MET A 477 18.11 4.64 -3.22
C MET A 477 18.14 6.13 -2.85
N ALA A 478 18.83 6.96 -3.64
CA ALA A 478 18.83 8.40 -3.45
C ALA A 478 17.44 9.03 -3.64
N ALA A 479 16.68 8.59 -4.65
CA ALA A 479 15.36 9.14 -4.96
C ALA A 479 14.22 8.66 -4.04
N THR A 480 14.25 7.39 -3.61
CA THR A 480 13.11 6.73 -2.94
C THR A 480 13.47 5.95 -1.68
N GLY A 481 14.70 6.06 -1.16
CA GLY A 481 15.25 5.18 -0.12
C GLY A 481 14.42 5.07 1.16
N LEU A 482 13.87 6.17 1.69
CA LEU A 482 12.98 6.11 2.86
C LEU A 482 11.58 5.61 2.49
N LEU A 483 11.05 6.03 1.33
CA LEU A 483 9.72 5.58 0.85
C LEU A 483 9.68 4.06 0.70
N ALA A 484 10.75 3.46 0.19
CA ALA A 484 10.90 2.01 0.00
C ALA A 484 11.10 1.21 1.31
N ARG A 485 11.00 1.85 2.48
CA ARG A 485 11.14 1.25 3.80
C ARG A 485 9.91 1.53 4.67
N PRO A 486 8.73 1.04 4.26
CA PRO A 486 7.46 1.28 4.97
C PRO A 486 7.52 0.86 6.44
N ASP A 487 8.32 -0.13 6.81
CA ASP A 487 8.58 -0.57 8.17
C ASP A 487 9.13 0.53 9.11
N GLN A 488 9.74 1.59 8.55
CA GLN A 488 10.33 2.68 9.33
C GLN A 488 9.37 3.83 9.63
N TRP A 489 8.27 3.94 8.89
CA TRP A 489 7.39 5.11 8.96
C TRP A 489 5.90 4.79 8.92
N MET A 490 5.54 3.56 8.62
CA MET A 490 4.18 3.04 8.74
C MET A 490 4.00 2.40 10.11
N GLN A 491 2.84 2.63 10.72
CA GLN A 491 2.45 1.89 11.92
C GLN A 491 1.78 0.58 11.51
N ALA A 492 1.95 -0.46 12.33
CA ALA A 492 1.21 -1.71 12.17
C ALA A 492 -0.29 -1.43 12.16
N GLY A 493 -1.01 -2.07 11.25
CA GLY A 493 -2.44 -1.87 11.05
C GLY A 493 -3.32 -2.72 11.97
N ALA A 494 -4.54 -3.00 11.50
CA ALA A 494 -5.50 -3.86 12.18
C ALA A 494 -4.97 -5.31 12.30
N PRO A 495 -5.54 -6.13 13.23
CA PRO A 495 -5.18 -7.54 13.33
C PRO A 495 -5.25 -8.24 11.97
N PRO A 496 -4.28 -9.12 11.64
CA PRO A 496 -4.29 -9.83 10.37
C PRO A 496 -5.60 -10.59 10.14
N ALA A 497 -6.16 -10.44 8.95
CA ALA A 497 -7.29 -11.25 8.54
C ALA A 497 -6.85 -12.69 8.26
N ARG A 498 -7.53 -13.64 8.90
CA ARG A 498 -7.22 -15.08 8.87
C ARG A 498 -8.31 -15.89 8.17
N GLN A 499 -9.56 -15.52 8.35
CA GLN A 499 -10.69 -16.28 7.81
C GLN A 499 -11.85 -15.39 7.37
N THR A 500 -12.69 -15.90 6.47
CA THR A 500 -13.95 -15.25 6.07
C THR A 500 -15.03 -16.29 5.77
N GLU A 501 -16.30 -15.86 5.74
CA GLU A 501 -17.39 -16.72 5.33
C GLU A 501 -17.29 -17.14 3.86
N SER A 502 -17.57 -18.42 3.60
CA SER A 502 -17.64 -18.94 2.24
C SER A 502 -18.71 -18.23 1.39
N LEU A 503 -18.34 -17.92 0.15
CA LEU A 503 -19.25 -17.48 -0.90
C LEU A 503 -19.63 -18.68 -1.77
N VAL A 504 -20.89 -19.12 -1.67
CA VAL A 504 -21.41 -20.28 -2.42
C VAL A 504 -22.79 -19.94 -2.98
N VAL A 505 -22.98 -20.23 -4.26
CA VAL A 505 -24.29 -20.16 -4.92
C VAL A 505 -24.61 -21.50 -5.55
N HIS A 506 -25.77 -22.05 -5.20
CA HIS A 506 -26.40 -23.13 -5.96
C HIS A 506 -27.53 -22.56 -6.80
N ARG A 507 -27.52 -22.85 -8.10
CA ARG A 507 -28.63 -22.60 -9.00
C ARG A 507 -29.12 -23.89 -9.64
N ARG A 508 -30.44 -23.98 -9.76
CA ARG A 508 -31.14 -25.05 -10.46
C ARG A 508 -31.69 -24.47 -11.75
N PHE A 509 -31.27 -25.01 -12.89
CA PHE A 509 -31.74 -24.58 -14.19
C PHE A 509 -32.67 -25.62 -14.82
N ARG A 510 -33.77 -25.14 -15.43
CA ARG A 510 -34.79 -26.00 -16.03
C ARG A 510 -34.84 -25.79 -17.54
N LYS A 511 -34.07 -26.58 -18.29
CA LYS A 511 -34.24 -26.79 -19.74
C LYS A 511 -34.09 -28.30 -20.03
N GLY A 512 -35.19 -28.99 -20.32
CA GLY A 512 -35.19 -30.45 -20.50
C GLY A 512 -34.95 -31.22 -19.18
N LYS A 513 -33.96 -32.13 -19.15
CA LYS A 513 -33.50 -32.80 -17.92
C LYS A 513 -32.88 -31.73 -16.99
N THR A 514 -33.29 -31.70 -15.72
CA THR A 514 -32.83 -30.69 -14.74
C THR A 514 -31.30 -30.67 -14.65
N ILE A 515 -30.68 -29.48 -14.75
CA ILE A 515 -29.25 -29.30 -14.53
C ILE A 515 -29.05 -28.56 -13.19
N HIS A 516 -28.28 -29.17 -12.29
CA HIS A 516 -27.85 -28.54 -11.03
C HIS A 516 -26.45 -27.98 -11.22
N SER A 517 -26.25 -26.69 -10.96
CA SER A 517 -24.93 -26.06 -10.94
C SER A 517 -24.63 -25.54 -9.53
N VAL A 518 -23.56 -26.09 -8.93
CA VAL A 518 -22.95 -25.55 -7.71
C VAL A 518 -21.67 -24.88 -8.13
N VAL A 519 -21.51 -23.61 -7.76
CA VAL A 519 -20.29 -22.86 -8.02
C VAL A 519 -19.71 -22.41 -6.69
N VAL A 520 -18.50 -22.88 -6.41
CA VAL A 520 -17.68 -22.38 -5.31
C VAL A 520 -16.59 -21.49 -5.91
N ALA A 521 -16.58 -20.22 -5.50
CA ALA A 521 -15.58 -19.26 -5.96
C ALA A 521 -14.31 -19.35 -5.10
N SER A 522 -13.17 -19.46 -5.76
CA SER A 522 -11.82 -19.47 -5.18
C SER A 522 -10.92 -18.44 -5.87
N GLY A 523 -9.73 -18.18 -5.32
CA GLY A 523 -8.73 -17.32 -5.95
C GLY A 523 -8.24 -16.17 -5.09
N GLY A 524 -7.85 -15.05 -5.69
CA GLY A 524 -7.05 -14.05 -4.97
C GLY A 524 -6.64 -12.81 -5.75
N VAL A 525 -5.52 -12.24 -5.30
CA VAL A 525 -4.78 -11.17 -5.95
C VAL A 525 -3.32 -11.63 -6.04
N LEU A 526 -2.71 -11.45 -7.19
CA LEU A 526 -1.31 -11.77 -7.43
C LEU A 526 -0.61 -10.60 -8.13
N LEU A 527 0.47 -10.14 -7.52
CA LEU A 527 1.43 -9.24 -8.14
C LEU A 527 2.77 -9.98 -8.25
N GLU A 528 3.41 -9.89 -9.41
CA GLU A 528 4.68 -10.56 -9.70
C GLU A 528 5.73 -9.50 -10.06
N PRO A 529 6.39 -8.88 -9.06
CA PRO A 529 7.43 -7.88 -9.30
C PRO A 529 8.63 -8.37 -10.14
N GLY A 530 8.81 -9.69 -10.25
CA GLY A 530 9.83 -10.32 -11.09
C GLY A 530 9.46 -10.43 -12.56
N GLU A 531 8.18 -10.28 -12.92
CA GLU A 531 7.71 -10.25 -14.30
C GLU A 531 7.44 -8.81 -14.75
N PRO A 532 7.75 -8.46 -16.01
CA PRO A 532 7.64 -7.08 -16.48
C PRO A 532 6.18 -6.61 -16.50
N LEU A 533 5.83 -5.76 -15.54
CA LEU A 533 4.57 -4.99 -15.50
C LEU A 533 4.56 -3.82 -16.48
N THR A 534 5.67 -3.59 -17.16
CA THR A 534 5.84 -2.61 -18.23
C THR A 534 6.41 -3.32 -19.45
N ARG A 535 5.86 -3.04 -20.64
CA ARG A 535 6.50 -3.44 -21.89
C ARG A 535 7.81 -2.67 -22.08
N GLU A 536 8.70 -3.17 -22.93
CA GLU A 536 9.91 -2.45 -23.30
C GLU A 536 9.56 -1.02 -23.78
N PRO A 537 10.19 0.03 -23.22
CA PRO A 537 9.90 1.41 -23.61
C PRO A 537 10.15 1.66 -25.09
N VAL A 538 9.14 2.17 -25.80
CA VAL A 538 9.23 2.55 -27.21
C VAL A 538 9.58 4.03 -27.34
N VAL A 539 10.66 4.34 -28.06
CA VAL A 539 11.10 5.73 -28.26
C VAL A 539 10.08 6.51 -29.09
N TYR A 540 9.65 7.65 -28.56
CA TYR A 540 8.71 8.59 -29.18
C TYR A 540 9.26 10.01 -29.03
N ALA A 541 9.99 10.47 -30.06
CA ALA A 541 10.84 11.68 -30.00
C ALA A 541 10.10 12.98 -29.59
N SER A 542 8.80 13.09 -29.82
CA SER A 542 8.03 14.27 -29.39
C SER A 542 7.92 14.41 -27.86
N LEU A 543 8.20 13.35 -27.08
CA LEU A 543 8.27 13.43 -25.60
C LEU A 543 9.46 14.25 -25.11
N SER A 544 10.52 14.44 -25.92
CA SER A 544 11.67 15.29 -25.54
C SER A 544 11.27 16.74 -25.25
N ASN A 545 10.22 17.24 -25.93
CA ASN A 545 9.68 18.59 -25.69
C ASN A 545 8.93 18.69 -24.36
N VAL A 546 8.38 17.57 -23.88
CA VAL A 546 7.68 17.47 -22.58
C VAL A 546 8.70 17.40 -21.45
N SER A 547 9.75 16.58 -21.60
CA SER A 547 10.83 16.36 -20.63
C SER A 547 11.49 17.66 -20.15
N SER A 548 11.98 18.49 -21.08
CA SER A 548 12.78 19.69 -20.79
C SER A 548 12.02 20.84 -20.10
N GLN A 549 10.69 20.91 -20.25
CA GLN A 549 9.86 21.93 -19.60
C GLN A 549 9.22 21.44 -18.31
N GLN A 550 8.89 20.16 -18.20
CA GLN A 550 8.08 19.63 -17.09
C GLN A 550 8.90 19.06 -15.93
N ALA A 551 10.18 18.74 -16.14
CA ALA A 551 11.11 18.32 -15.07
C ALA A 551 11.67 19.50 -14.24
N LYS A 552 11.30 20.75 -14.55
CA LYS A 552 11.78 21.92 -13.80
C LYS A 552 11.17 21.94 -12.40
N HIS A 553 12.04 21.87 -11.40
CA HIS A 553 11.63 21.94 -10.01
C HIS A 553 11.34 23.38 -9.55
N PRO A 554 10.40 23.56 -8.61
CA PRO A 554 10.30 24.83 -7.89
C PRO A 554 11.58 25.08 -7.07
N VAL A 555 11.97 26.36 -6.98
CA VAL A 555 13.19 26.83 -6.28
C VAL A 555 13.19 26.42 -4.80
N ARG A 556 12.02 26.36 -4.19
CA ARG A 556 11.84 25.96 -2.78
C ARG A 556 11.86 24.43 -2.64
N GLN A 557 12.82 23.90 -1.88
CA GLN A 557 13.01 22.47 -1.65
C GLN A 557 11.96 21.85 -0.71
N ASP A 558 11.33 22.66 0.15
CA ASP A 558 10.22 22.25 1.04
C ASP A 558 8.90 21.98 0.28
N HIS A 559 8.86 22.29 -1.02
CA HIS A 559 7.71 22.00 -1.88
C HIS A 559 7.98 20.72 -2.68
N TRP A 560 7.31 19.64 -2.29
CA TRP A 560 7.49 18.30 -2.86
C TRP A 560 6.52 17.98 -4.01
N TRP A 561 5.55 18.85 -4.30
CA TRP A 561 4.66 18.75 -5.46
C TRP A 561 4.38 20.13 -6.07
N TRP A 562 3.94 20.18 -7.32
CA TRP A 562 3.55 21.40 -8.05
C TRP A 562 2.70 21.07 -9.28
N ASP A 563 2.17 22.09 -9.95
CA ASP A 563 1.42 21.96 -11.22
C ASP A 563 2.29 22.41 -12.41
#